data_AF-A0A0R5XFC3-F1
#
_entry.id   AF-A0A0R5XFC3-F1
#
_cell.length_a   1.000
_cell.length_b   1.000
_cell.length_c   1.000
_cell.angle_alpha   90.00
_cell.angle_beta   90.00
_cell.angle_gamma   90.00
#
_symmetry.space_group_name_H-M   'P 1'
#
loop_
_entity.id
_entity.type
_entity.pdbx_description
1 polymer ?
#
loop_
_entity_poly.entity_id
_entity_poly.type
_entity_poly.pdbx_seq_one_letter_code
_entity_poly.pdbx_strand_id
1 'polypeptide(L)'
;WPGDNSSCGEASGRGFCQDVVISNSPVGRQFPFSGIDDREDWPIVFYNRTCQCQSNFMGYNCGECRFGYVGSSCSVRRTAIRKEIFKLTMAEKDKFIAYLNLAKRTISPDYVISTGTYEQMNNGSDPMFAEVNVYDLFVWLHYYSSRDAFLEGGGVWENIDFAHEAPGFLPWHRFFL
;
A
#
# COMPACT_ATOMS: atom_id res chain seq x y z
N TRP A 1 -1.48 -15.85 -8.80
CA TRP A 1 -1.56 -15.12 -10.07
C TRP A 1 -2.55 -15.85 -10.98
N PRO A 2 -3.58 -15.16 -11.53
CA PRO A 2 -4.61 -15.84 -12.34
C PRO A 2 -4.08 -16.54 -13.60
N GLY A 3 -2.90 -16.16 -14.10
CA GLY A 3 -2.36 -16.72 -15.34
C GLY A 3 -1.91 -18.17 -15.28
N ASP A 4 -1.55 -18.69 -14.10
CA ASP A 4 -1.22 -20.11 -13.89
C ASP A 4 -1.94 -20.74 -12.70
N ASN A 5 -2.87 -19.99 -12.08
CA ASN A 5 -3.65 -20.40 -10.92
C ASN A 5 -2.82 -20.81 -9.67
N SER A 6 -1.54 -20.46 -9.62
CA SER A 6 -0.67 -20.71 -8.47
C SER A 6 -0.57 -19.48 -7.56
N SER A 7 -0.38 -19.72 -6.26
CA SER A 7 -0.07 -18.65 -5.30
C SER A 7 1.23 -17.95 -5.71
N CYS A 8 1.24 -16.62 -5.69
CA CYS A 8 2.41 -15.81 -6.06
C CYS A 8 3.02 -16.09 -7.45
N GLY A 9 2.31 -16.81 -8.34
CA GLY A 9 2.83 -17.17 -9.67
C GLY A 9 4.01 -18.15 -9.60
N GLU A 10 4.04 -19.01 -8.59
CA GLU A 10 5.07 -20.02 -8.35
C GLU A 10 5.26 -20.98 -9.52
N ALA A 11 4.17 -21.47 -10.13
CA ALA A 11 4.27 -22.41 -11.25
C ALA A 11 4.96 -21.81 -12.49
N SER A 12 4.94 -20.49 -12.63
CA SER A 12 5.63 -19.76 -13.70
C SER A 12 6.92 -19.08 -13.25
N GLY A 13 7.41 -19.38 -12.05
CA GLY A 13 8.64 -18.79 -11.51
C GLY A 13 8.57 -17.28 -11.30
N ARG A 14 7.38 -16.72 -11.07
CA ARG A 14 7.20 -15.27 -10.83
C ARG A 14 7.49 -14.88 -9.39
N GLY A 15 7.30 -15.79 -8.45
CA GLY A 15 7.42 -15.54 -7.03
C GLY A 15 7.02 -16.74 -6.20
N PHE A 16 7.04 -16.58 -4.89
CA PHE A 16 6.65 -17.62 -3.93
C PHE A 16 6.14 -16.97 -2.64
N CYS A 17 5.38 -17.71 -1.84
CA CYS A 17 4.83 -17.23 -0.58
C CYS A 17 5.86 -17.43 0.56
N GLN A 18 6.26 -16.36 1.23
CA GLN A 18 7.27 -16.38 2.29
C GLN A 18 6.80 -15.62 3.54
N ASP A 19 7.38 -15.93 4.69
CA ASP A 19 7.16 -15.17 5.93
C ASP A 19 7.59 -13.71 5.79
N VAL A 20 6.83 -12.82 6.41
CA VAL A 20 7.12 -11.39 6.50
C VAL A 20 8.40 -11.17 7.30
N VAL A 21 9.28 -10.31 6.80
CA VAL A 21 10.49 -9.88 7.52
C VAL A 21 10.22 -8.52 8.17
N ILE A 22 10.19 -8.49 9.49
CA ILE A 22 10.04 -7.27 10.30
C ILE A 22 11.40 -6.64 10.60
N SER A 23 11.41 -5.34 10.88
CA SER A 23 12.62 -4.61 11.26
C SER A 23 12.94 -4.83 12.74
N ASN A 24 14.16 -5.25 13.06
CA ASN A 24 14.65 -5.33 14.44
C ASN A 24 15.30 -4.01 14.93
N SER A 25 15.06 -2.91 14.22
CA SER A 25 15.66 -1.61 14.57
C SER A 25 14.94 -0.99 15.78
N PRO A 26 15.66 -0.26 16.65
CA PRO A 26 15.01 0.40 17.78
C PRO A 26 14.03 1.47 17.31
N VAL A 27 12.87 1.55 17.96
CA VAL A 27 11.85 2.58 17.74
C VAL A 27 12.07 3.80 18.64
N GLY A 28 11.58 4.97 18.22
CA GLY A 28 11.65 6.20 19.01
C GLY A 28 10.82 6.10 20.30
N ARG A 29 11.23 6.82 21.34
CA ARG A 29 10.52 6.85 22.64
C ARG A 29 9.25 7.72 22.66
N GLN A 30 8.91 8.33 21.52
CA GLN A 30 7.78 9.25 21.38
C GLN A 30 6.43 8.55 21.52
N PHE A 31 6.35 7.29 21.08
CA PHE A 31 5.20 6.42 21.28
C PHE A 31 5.49 5.48 22.45
N PRO A 32 4.88 5.69 23.64
CA PRO A 32 5.23 4.94 24.85
C PRO A 32 4.46 3.62 25.00
N PHE A 33 3.68 3.21 23.99
CA PHE A 33 2.84 2.03 24.02
C PHE A 33 3.41 0.91 23.15
N SER A 34 2.91 -0.31 23.34
CA SER A 34 3.24 -1.45 22.48
C SER A 34 2.04 -2.38 22.36
N GLY A 35 1.79 -2.87 21.15
CA GLY A 35 0.71 -3.81 20.85
C GLY A 35 -0.69 -3.20 20.90
N ILE A 36 -0.81 -1.88 20.74
CA ILE A 36 -2.10 -1.18 20.78
C ILE A 36 -2.51 -0.62 19.42
N ASP A 37 -1.57 -0.52 18.48
CA ASP A 37 -1.81 0.01 17.15
C ASP A 37 -1.51 -1.03 16.07
N ASP A 38 -2.50 -1.31 15.22
CA ASP A 38 -2.42 -2.29 14.12
C ASP A 38 -1.26 -2.03 13.13
N ARG A 39 -0.66 -0.82 13.18
CA ARG A 39 0.46 -0.39 12.33
C ARG A 39 1.83 -0.72 12.90
N GLU A 40 1.91 -1.15 14.15
CA GLU A 40 3.15 -1.66 14.75
C GLU A 40 3.63 -2.92 14.01
N ASP A 41 4.94 -3.00 13.75
CA ASP A 41 5.57 -4.11 13.00
C ASP A 41 4.81 -4.50 11.72
N TRP A 42 4.28 -3.48 11.03
CA TRP A 42 3.46 -3.65 9.84
C TRP A 42 4.10 -4.62 8.84
N PRO A 43 3.36 -5.61 8.30
CA PRO A 43 1.92 -5.83 8.42
C PRO A 43 1.49 -6.98 9.38
N ILE A 44 2.32 -7.35 10.36
CA ILE A 44 2.21 -8.66 11.04
C ILE A 44 0.89 -8.90 11.79
N VAL A 45 0.20 -7.84 12.20
CA VAL A 45 -1.11 -7.90 12.85
C VAL A 45 -2.16 -8.57 11.95
N PHE A 46 -2.11 -8.33 10.65
CA PHE A 46 -3.08 -8.88 9.70
C PHE A 46 -2.59 -10.16 9.03
N TYR A 47 -1.31 -10.23 8.65
CA TYR A 47 -0.76 -11.39 7.96
C TYR A 47 0.75 -11.52 8.18
N ASN A 48 1.18 -12.77 8.34
CA ASN A 48 2.57 -13.13 8.56
C ASN A 48 3.27 -13.72 7.34
N ARG A 49 2.56 -13.86 6.22
CA ARG A 49 3.12 -14.34 4.95
C ARG A 49 2.65 -13.49 3.79
N THR A 50 3.55 -13.19 2.87
CA THR A 50 3.28 -12.40 1.66
C THR A 50 3.99 -13.00 0.44
N CYS A 51 3.61 -12.55 -0.76
CA CYS A 51 4.30 -12.93 -1.98
C CYS A 51 5.65 -12.20 -2.10
N GLN A 52 6.73 -12.96 -2.24
CA GLN A 52 8.03 -12.45 -2.64
C GLN A 52 8.25 -12.74 -4.12
N CYS A 53 8.26 -11.67 -4.93
CA CYS A 53 8.42 -11.78 -6.38
C CYS A 53 9.89 -11.89 -6.79
N GLN A 54 10.13 -12.62 -7.87
CA GLN A 54 11.46 -12.85 -8.43
C GLN A 54 11.75 -11.87 -9.57
N SER A 55 13.04 -11.61 -9.80
CA SER A 55 13.52 -10.81 -10.93
C SER A 55 12.86 -9.42 -11.02
N ASN A 56 12.17 -9.11 -12.13
CA ASN A 56 11.45 -7.84 -12.34
C ASN A 56 9.94 -7.97 -12.17
N PHE A 57 9.44 -9.08 -11.62
CA PHE A 57 8.03 -9.22 -11.26
C PHE A 57 7.71 -8.46 -9.97
N MET A 58 6.46 -7.99 -9.83
CA MET A 58 5.96 -7.22 -8.68
C MET A 58 4.43 -7.41 -8.56
N GLY A 59 3.80 -6.70 -7.62
CA GLY A 59 2.36 -6.76 -7.34
C GLY A 59 2.04 -7.78 -6.25
N TYR A 60 0.84 -7.70 -5.69
CA TYR A 60 0.41 -8.51 -4.53
C TYR A 60 0.45 -10.02 -4.80
N ASN A 61 0.39 -10.42 -6.07
CA ASN A 61 0.42 -11.82 -6.52
C ASN A 61 1.54 -12.12 -7.54
N CYS A 62 2.53 -11.23 -7.70
CA CYS A 62 3.62 -11.30 -8.68
C CYS A 62 3.19 -11.27 -10.17
N GLY A 63 1.96 -10.85 -10.45
CA GLY A 63 1.43 -10.72 -11.80
C GLY A 63 1.86 -9.45 -12.55
N GLU A 64 2.40 -8.46 -11.85
CA GLU A 64 2.79 -7.16 -12.39
C GLU A 64 4.32 -7.06 -12.59
N CYS A 65 4.76 -5.93 -13.14
CA CYS A 65 6.18 -5.64 -13.33
C CYS A 65 6.65 -4.55 -12.37
N ARG A 66 7.90 -4.67 -11.93
CA ARG A 66 8.59 -3.65 -11.14
C ARG A 66 8.57 -2.30 -11.87
N PHE A 67 8.50 -1.21 -11.12
CA PHE A 67 8.56 0.15 -11.68
C PHE A 67 9.69 0.30 -12.70
N GLY A 68 9.34 0.78 -13.90
CA GLY A 68 10.27 0.93 -15.02
C GLY A 68 10.37 -0.28 -15.97
N TYR A 69 9.63 -1.36 -15.71
CA TYR A 69 9.56 -2.54 -16.58
C TYR A 69 8.13 -2.81 -17.03
N VAL A 70 7.97 -3.36 -18.23
CA VAL A 70 6.69 -3.75 -18.84
C VAL A 70 6.84 -5.04 -19.67
N GLY A 71 5.72 -5.53 -20.20
CA GLY A 71 5.65 -6.76 -20.99
C GLY A 71 5.34 -7.98 -20.13
N SER A 72 4.91 -9.07 -20.76
CA SER A 72 4.50 -10.30 -20.04
C SER A 72 5.60 -10.93 -19.18
N SER A 73 6.87 -10.76 -19.60
CA SER A 73 8.07 -11.23 -18.91
C SER A 73 8.79 -10.14 -18.10
N CYS A 74 8.26 -8.92 -18.02
CA CYS A 74 8.89 -7.78 -17.33
C CYS A 74 10.34 -7.49 -17.75
N SER A 75 10.67 -7.76 -19.02
CA SER A 75 12.02 -7.58 -19.57
C SER A 75 12.18 -6.28 -20.35
N VAL A 76 11.08 -5.60 -20.69
CA VAL A 76 11.12 -4.38 -21.49
C VAL A 76 11.19 -3.16 -20.58
N ARG A 77 12.26 -2.37 -20.69
CA ARG A 77 12.40 -1.13 -19.93
C ARG A 77 11.49 -0.05 -20.50
N ARG A 78 10.81 0.69 -19.62
CA ARG A 78 10.00 1.86 -19.94
C ARG A 78 10.33 2.98 -18.97
N THR A 79 10.67 4.14 -19.51
CA THR A 79 10.86 5.37 -18.70
C THR A 79 9.64 6.26 -18.86
N ALA A 80 9.07 6.71 -17.74
CA ALA A 80 8.06 7.76 -17.71
C ALA A 80 8.68 9.05 -17.19
N ILE A 81 8.33 10.19 -17.80
CA ILE A 81 8.83 11.51 -17.40
C ILE A 81 7.69 12.25 -16.70
N ARG A 82 7.87 12.56 -15.41
CA ARG A 82 6.98 13.45 -14.66
C ARG A 82 7.30 14.89 -15.08
N LYS A 83 6.44 15.48 -15.92
CA LYS A 83 6.58 16.85 -16.41
C LYS A 83 6.03 17.85 -15.40
N GLU A 84 6.50 19.09 -15.48
CA GLU A 84 5.93 20.21 -14.75
C GLU A 84 4.53 20.54 -15.32
N ILE A 85 3.55 20.78 -14.44
CA ILE A 85 2.13 20.87 -14.79
C ILE A 85 1.80 22.10 -15.65
N PHE A 86 2.44 23.24 -15.40
CA PHE A 86 2.21 24.47 -16.17
C PHE A 86 2.76 24.39 -17.60
N LYS A 87 3.81 23.61 -17.82
CA LYS A 87 4.43 23.31 -19.12
C LYS A 87 3.69 22.27 -19.96
N LEU A 88 2.63 21.67 -19.45
CA LEU A 88 1.79 20.76 -20.24
C LEU A 88 0.99 21.52 -21.31
N THR A 89 0.78 20.87 -22.46
CA THR A 89 -0.19 21.32 -23.47
C THR A 89 -1.61 21.26 -22.92
N MET A 90 -2.57 21.97 -23.53
CA MET A 90 -3.98 21.92 -23.11
C MET A 90 -4.52 20.48 -23.14
N ALA A 91 -4.24 19.73 -24.21
CA ALA A 91 -4.67 18.33 -24.32
C ALA A 91 -4.07 17.42 -23.23
N GLU A 92 -2.81 17.64 -22.83
CA GLU A 92 -2.20 16.92 -21.71
C GLU A 92 -2.86 17.28 -20.37
N LYS A 93 -3.19 18.55 -20.13
CA LYS A 93 -3.91 19.00 -18.92
C LYS A 93 -5.31 18.41 -18.85
N ASP A 94 -6.06 18.46 -19.95
CA ASP A 94 -7.40 17.90 -20.04
C ASP A 94 -7.38 16.39 -19.79
N LYS A 95 -6.41 15.68 -20.38
CA LYS A 95 -6.21 14.24 -20.13
C LYS A 95 -5.87 13.97 -18.67
N PHE A 96 -4.99 14.75 -18.06
CA PHE A 96 -4.63 14.59 -16.65
C PHE A 96 -5.85 14.74 -15.73
N ILE A 97 -6.62 15.81 -15.90
CA ILE A 97 -7.85 16.06 -15.10
C ILE A 97 -8.89 14.97 -15.36
N ALA A 98 -9.07 14.53 -16.60
CA ALA A 98 -10.00 13.46 -16.94
C ALA A 98 -9.64 12.14 -16.24
N TYR A 99 -8.35 11.80 -16.15
CA TYR A 99 -7.90 10.56 -15.51
C TYR A 99 -7.97 10.64 -13.97
N LEU A 100 -7.77 11.81 -13.36
CA LEU A 100 -8.05 12.00 -11.93
C LEU A 100 -9.55 11.79 -11.63
N ASN A 101 -10.43 12.36 -12.47
CA ASN A 101 -11.87 12.16 -12.33
C ASN A 101 -12.28 10.70 -12.55
N LEU A 102 -11.64 10.00 -13.50
CA LEU A 102 -11.84 8.57 -13.71
C LEU A 102 -11.42 7.78 -12.46
N ALA A 103 -10.21 8.01 -11.93
CA ALA A 103 -9.72 7.35 -10.72
C ALA A 103 -10.65 7.55 -9.52
N LYS A 104 -11.25 8.73 -9.37
CA LYS A 104 -12.23 9.03 -8.30
C LYS A 104 -13.57 8.30 -8.47
N ARG A 105 -13.89 7.82 -9.67
CA ARG A 105 -15.17 7.15 -10.01
C ARG A 105 -15.03 5.65 -10.26
N THR A 106 -13.81 5.15 -10.40
CA THR A 106 -13.53 3.73 -10.64
C THR A 106 -13.21 3.03 -9.33
N ILE A 107 -14.01 2.04 -8.95
CA ILE A 107 -13.72 1.14 -7.83
C ILE A 107 -12.40 0.42 -8.08
N SER A 108 -11.56 0.37 -7.05
CA SER A 108 -10.28 -0.34 -7.08
C SER A 108 -10.52 -1.84 -7.31
N PRO A 109 -9.94 -2.44 -8.37
CA PRO A 109 -10.16 -3.86 -8.66
C PRO A 109 -9.37 -4.79 -7.72
N ASP A 110 -8.29 -4.28 -7.10
CA ASP A 110 -7.33 -5.10 -6.36
C ASP A 110 -7.32 -4.82 -4.85
N TYR A 111 -7.85 -3.67 -4.41
CA TYR A 111 -7.76 -3.24 -3.02
C TYR A 111 -9.11 -2.80 -2.46
N VAL A 112 -9.34 -3.17 -1.20
CA VAL A 112 -10.40 -2.67 -0.33
C VAL A 112 -9.74 -2.01 0.88
N ILE A 113 -10.50 -1.20 1.63
CA ILE A 113 -10.02 -0.55 2.85
C ILE A 113 -10.64 -1.20 4.08
N SER A 114 -9.92 -1.24 5.20
CA SER A 114 -10.51 -1.62 6.47
C SER A 114 -11.40 -0.49 7.01
N THR A 115 -12.53 -0.87 7.60
CA THR A 115 -13.48 0.06 8.24
C THR A 115 -13.51 -0.05 9.75
N GLY A 116 -12.68 -0.94 10.33
CA GLY A 116 -12.46 -1.11 11.76
C GLY A 116 -11.03 -1.56 12.07
N THR A 117 -10.67 -1.56 13.35
CA THR A 117 -9.40 -2.10 13.85
C THR A 117 -9.39 -3.62 13.82
N TYR A 118 -8.22 -4.25 13.90
CA TYR A 118 -8.10 -5.71 13.92
C TYR A 118 -8.88 -6.34 15.10
N GLU A 119 -8.89 -5.67 16.25
CA GLU A 119 -9.69 -6.05 17.41
C GLU A 119 -11.19 -6.02 17.10
N GLN A 120 -11.68 -4.95 16.46
CA GLN A 120 -13.09 -4.84 16.04
C GLN A 120 -13.49 -5.91 15.04
N MET A 121 -12.53 -6.41 14.24
CA MET A 121 -12.73 -7.56 13.34
C MET A 121 -12.72 -8.92 14.06
N ASN A 122 -12.82 -8.95 15.38
CA ASN A 122 -12.73 -10.17 16.20
C ASN A 122 -11.50 -11.01 15.83
N ASN A 123 -10.33 -10.35 15.83
CA ASN A 123 -9.03 -10.92 15.41
C ASN A 123 -9.08 -11.56 14.02
N GLY A 124 -9.74 -10.88 13.08
CA GLY A 124 -9.86 -11.27 11.67
C GLY A 124 -10.97 -12.27 11.36
N SER A 125 -11.75 -12.73 12.34
CA SER A 125 -12.87 -13.66 12.10
C SER A 125 -14.16 -12.96 11.61
N ASP A 126 -14.28 -11.65 11.85
CA ASP A 126 -15.37 -10.81 11.34
C ASP A 126 -14.78 -9.68 10.46
N PRO A 127 -14.50 -9.94 9.17
CA PRO A 127 -13.75 -9.01 8.33
C PRO A 127 -14.55 -7.74 8.02
N MET A 128 -14.00 -6.59 8.41
CA MET A 128 -14.62 -5.28 8.18
C MET A 128 -13.90 -4.53 7.05
N PHE A 129 -14.35 -4.75 5.82
CA PHE A 129 -13.80 -4.08 4.63
C PHE A 129 -14.88 -3.40 3.79
N ALA A 130 -14.49 -2.34 3.09
CA ALA A 130 -15.35 -1.66 2.13
C ALA A 130 -14.65 -1.47 0.78
N GLU A 131 -15.44 -1.50 -0.28
CA GLU A 131 -14.99 -1.06 -1.60
C GLU A 131 -14.56 0.41 -1.53
N VAL A 132 -13.53 0.74 -2.31
CA VAL A 132 -12.98 2.08 -2.40
C VAL A 132 -12.65 2.39 -3.86
N ASN A 133 -12.80 3.63 -4.30
CA ASN A 133 -12.31 4.03 -5.62
C ASN A 133 -10.80 4.26 -5.60
N VAL A 134 -10.17 4.22 -6.77
CA VAL A 134 -8.71 4.35 -6.91
C VAL A 134 -8.19 5.63 -6.25
N TYR A 135 -8.87 6.76 -6.39
CA TYR A 135 -8.40 8.00 -5.77
C TYR A 135 -8.55 7.99 -4.24
N ASP A 136 -9.69 7.51 -3.73
CA ASP A 136 -9.93 7.44 -2.28
C ASP A 136 -9.08 6.38 -1.58
N LEU A 137 -8.60 5.37 -2.30
CA LEU A 137 -7.57 4.47 -1.77
C LEU A 137 -6.30 5.24 -1.42
N PHE A 138 -5.85 6.17 -2.27
CA PHE A 138 -4.69 7.02 -1.99
C PHE A 138 -4.96 7.92 -0.78
N VAL A 139 -6.16 8.51 -0.71
CA VAL A 139 -6.55 9.32 0.46
C VAL A 139 -6.53 8.47 1.74
N TRP A 140 -7.10 7.27 1.69
CA TRP A 140 -7.18 6.36 2.83
C TRP A 140 -5.81 5.87 3.28
N LEU A 141 -4.90 5.53 2.36
CA LEU A 141 -3.54 5.10 2.71
C LEU A 141 -2.77 6.18 3.50
N HIS A 142 -2.88 7.44 3.07
CA HIS A 142 -2.26 8.58 3.77
C HIS A 142 -2.94 8.88 5.11
N TYR A 143 -4.28 8.81 5.16
CA TYR A 143 -5.02 8.89 6.42
C TYR A 143 -4.58 7.78 7.39
N TYR A 144 -4.54 6.54 6.94
CA TYR A 144 -4.22 5.39 7.79
C TYR A 144 -2.80 5.45 8.33
N SER A 145 -1.82 5.91 7.54
CA SER A 145 -0.45 6.11 8.02
C SER A 145 -0.30 7.23 9.05
N SER A 146 -1.17 8.25 8.98
CA SER A 146 -0.99 9.50 9.73
C SER A 146 -2.03 9.72 10.84
N ARG A 147 -3.05 8.86 10.96
CA ARG A 147 -4.07 8.96 12.01
C ARG A 147 -3.48 8.69 13.40
N ASP A 148 -4.05 9.32 14.41
CA ASP A 148 -3.73 9.11 15.83
C ASP A 148 -3.93 7.65 16.23
N ALA A 149 -3.16 7.13 17.20
CA ALA A 149 -3.38 5.79 17.74
C ALA A 149 -4.59 5.77 18.68
N PHE A 150 -5.39 4.69 18.66
CA PHE A 150 -6.53 4.56 19.57
C PHE A 150 -6.05 4.04 20.93
N LEU A 151 -6.60 4.58 22.01
CA LEU A 151 -6.32 4.14 23.37
C LEU A 151 -7.54 3.45 23.97
N GLU A 152 -7.31 2.60 24.98
CA GLU A 152 -8.38 2.03 25.79
C GLU A 152 -9.28 3.15 26.38
N GLY A 153 -10.58 2.89 26.46
CA GLY A 153 -11.56 3.86 26.96
C GLY A 153 -11.94 4.96 25.97
N GLY A 154 -11.53 4.85 24.69
CA GLY A 154 -11.98 5.74 23.61
C GLY A 154 -11.17 7.03 23.45
N GLY A 155 -9.99 7.10 24.09
CA GLY A 155 -9.02 8.17 23.88
C GLY A 155 -8.18 7.96 22.61
N VAL A 156 -7.34 8.95 22.29
CA VAL A 156 -6.36 8.86 21.21
C VAL A 156 -4.99 9.36 21.67
N TRP A 157 -3.93 8.87 21.02
CA TRP A 157 -2.58 9.40 21.12
C TRP A 157 -2.19 10.05 19.80
N GLU A 158 -2.10 11.37 19.80
CA GLU A 158 -1.86 12.20 18.61
C GLU A 158 -0.38 12.30 18.23
N ASN A 159 0.53 11.98 19.16
CA ASN A 159 1.96 12.15 18.97
C ASN A 159 2.59 10.91 18.30
N ILE A 160 2.04 10.52 17.14
CA ILE A 160 2.50 9.42 16.28
C ILE A 160 2.12 9.66 14.82
N ASP A 161 3.08 9.50 13.91
CA ASP A 161 2.84 9.59 12.46
C ASP A 161 3.83 8.67 11.72
N PHE A 162 3.32 7.73 10.90
CA PHE A 162 4.17 6.79 10.15
C PHE A 162 4.62 7.32 8.78
N ALA A 163 4.10 8.47 8.33
CA ALA A 163 4.38 9.08 7.04
C ALA A 163 5.05 10.47 7.13
N HIS A 164 5.08 11.10 8.31
CA HIS A 164 5.66 12.44 8.52
C HIS A 164 6.60 12.48 9.73
N GLU A 165 7.15 13.68 10.01
CA GLU A 165 7.94 14.03 11.20
C GLU A 165 9.17 13.16 11.51
N ALA A 166 9.54 12.29 10.58
CA ALA A 166 10.62 11.34 10.72
C ALA A 166 11.32 11.08 9.36
N PRO A 167 12.51 10.42 9.35
CA PRO A 167 13.23 10.09 8.12
C PRO A 167 12.42 9.27 7.10
N GLY A 168 11.33 8.62 7.52
CA GLY A 168 10.39 7.91 6.64
C GLY A 168 9.61 8.81 5.69
N PHE A 169 9.55 10.13 5.92
CA PHE A 169 8.73 11.07 5.15
C PHE A 169 8.93 10.99 3.63
N LEU A 170 10.17 11.17 3.16
CA LEU A 170 10.48 11.17 1.73
C LEU A 170 10.34 9.78 1.09
N PRO A 171 10.87 8.68 1.67
CA PRO A 171 10.65 7.35 1.13
C PRO A 171 9.18 6.93 1.05
N TRP A 172 8.39 7.23 2.08
CA TRP A 172 6.96 6.90 2.12
C TRP A 172 6.21 7.60 0.99
N HIS A 173 6.36 8.93 0.86
CA HIS A 173 5.69 9.71 -0.18
C HIS A 173 6.22 9.41 -1.59
N ARG A 174 7.46 8.91 -1.72
CA ARG A 174 7.98 8.44 -3.00
C ARG A 174 7.28 7.16 -3.46
N PHE A 175 6.99 6.23 -2.56
CA PHE A 175 6.27 5.00 -2.90
C PHE A 175 4.78 5.25 -3.10
N PHE A 176 4.22 6.20 -2.34
CA PHE A 176 2.84 6.67 -2.48
C PHE A 176 2.50 7.24 -3.87
N LEU A 177 3.50 7.76 -4.61
CA LEU A 177 3.35 8.41 -5.92
C LEU A 177 3.84 7.55 -7.10
#